data_AF-A0A7R9DWL8-F1
#
_entry.id   AF-A0A7R9DWL8-F1
#
_cell.length_a   1.000
_cell.length_b   1.000
_cell.length_c   1.000
_cell.angle_alpha   90.00
_cell.angle_beta   90.00
_cell.angle_gamma   90.00
#
_symmetry.space_group_name_H-M   'P 1'
#
loop_
_entity.id
_entity.type
_entity.pdbx_description
1 polymer ?
#
loop_
_entity_poly.entity_id
_entity_poly.type
_entity_poly.pdbx_seq_one_letter_code
_entity_poly.pdbx_strand_id
1 'polypeptide(L)'
;SDLFRLIADPNRLVDQRKLGLLLHDCIQVPRQLGEVAAFGGSNIEPSVRSCFEKAGKDKTTIEAIHFLNWLQQEPQSMVWLPVLHRLSAAETAK
;
A
#
# COMPACT_ATOMS: atom_id res chain seq x y z
N SER A 1 8.37 -3.26 6.40
CA SER A 1 7.28 -3.28 7.41
C SER A 1 7.14 -1.94 8.12
N ASP A 2 8.00 -0.95 7.86
CA ASP A 2 8.02 0.31 8.61
C ASP A 2 6.85 1.24 8.27
N LEU A 3 6.40 1.31 7.01
CA LEU A 3 5.18 2.06 6.64
C LEU A 3 3.92 1.58 7.39
N PHE A 4 3.76 0.27 7.58
CA PHE A 4 2.62 -0.28 8.31
C PHE A 4 2.67 0.06 9.80
N ARG A 5 3.88 0.09 10.39
CA ARG A 5 4.06 0.46 11.80
C ARG A 5 3.66 1.90 12.08
N LEU A 6 3.80 2.81 11.11
CA LEU A 6 3.40 4.22 11.27
C LEU A 6 1.89 4.38 11.49
N ILE A 7 1.08 3.44 11.01
CA ILE A 7 -0.38 3.50 11.10
C ILE A 7 -0.99 2.48 12.06
N ALA A 8 -0.20 1.57 12.62
CA ALA A 8 -0.73 0.54 13.52
C ALA A 8 -1.10 1.13 14.89
N ASP A 9 -2.15 0.59 15.51
CA ASP A 9 -2.48 0.90 16.91
C ASP A 9 -1.49 0.24 17.89
N PRO A 10 -1.63 0.47 19.22
CA PRO A 10 -0.77 -0.19 20.21
C PRO A 10 -0.83 -1.73 20.19
N ASN A 11 -1.91 -2.31 19.64
CA ASN A 11 -2.08 -3.76 19.46
C ASN A 11 -1.53 -4.27 18.12
N ARG A 12 -0.86 -3.40 17.33
CA ARG A 12 -0.31 -3.70 16.00
C ARG A 12 -1.39 -3.98 14.93
N LEU A 13 -2.60 -3.47 15.14
CA LEU A 13 -3.74 -3.60 14.25
C LEU A 13 -4.00 -2.32 13.48
N VAL A 14 -4.46 -2.48 12.24
CA VAL A 14 -4.84 -1.41 11.32
C VAL A 14 -6.26 -1.64 10.83
N ASP A 15 -7.12 -0.64 10.97
CA ASP A 15 -8.47 -0.64 10.40
C ASP A 15 -8.48 -0.10 8.95
N GLN A 16 -9.63 -0.18 8.28
CA GLN A 16 -9.77 0.29 6.89
C GLN A 16 -9.44 1.77 6.72
N ARG A 17 -9.80 2.61 7.71
CA ARG A 17 -9.56 4.06 7.66
C ARG A 17 -8.08 4.36 7.71
N LYS A 18 -7.35 3.75 8.64
CA LYS A 18 -5.89 3.92 8.80
C LYS A 18 -5.13 3.41 7.59
N LEU A 19 -5.55 2.28 7.01
CA LEU A 19 -4.98 1.80 5.74
C LEU A 19 -5.27 2.80 4.61
N GLY A 20 -6.50 3.32 4.54
CA GLY A 20 -6.89 4.33 3.55
C GLY A 20 -6.02 5.57 3.59
N LEU A 21 -5.70 6.07 4.79
CA LEU A 21 -4.78 7.21 4.97
C LEU A 21 -3.39 6.91 4.42
N LEU A 22 -2.82 5.75 4.76
CA LEU A 22 -1.51 5.35 4.23
C LEU A 22 -1.50 5.26 2.70
N LEU A 23 -2.50 4.60 2.11
CA LEU A 23 -2.59 4.46 0.65
C LEU A 23 -2.81 5.82 -0.04
N HIS A 24 -3.59 6.70 0.58
CA HIS A 24 -3.80 8.07 0.10
C HIS A 24 -2.49 8.87 0.11
N ASP A 25 -1.66 8.73 1.13
CA ASP A 25 -0.37 9.42 1.20
C ASP A 25 0.63 8.84 0.19
N CYS A 26 0.66 7.51 0.05
CA CYS A 26 1.47 6.83 -0.93
C CYS A 26 1.15 7.27 -2.38
N ILE A 27 -0.14 7.43 -2.73
CA ILE A 27 -0.52 7.81 -4.10
C ILE A 27 -0.17 9.27 -4.43
N GLN A 28 0.16 10.11 -3.44
CA GLN A 28 0.59 11.49 -3.72
C GLN A 28 1.90 11.55 -4.49
N VAL A 29 2.80 10.58 -4.31
CA VAL A 29 4.08 10.54 -5.02
C VAL A 29 3.88 10.41 -6.54
N PRO A 30 3.23 9.36 -7.07
CA PRO A 30 2.95 9.29 -8.51
C PRO A 30 2.00 10.39 -8.99
N ARG A 31 1.13 10.93 -8.13
CA ARG A 31 0.29 12.08 -8.49
C ARG A 31 1.11 13.34 -8.77
N GLN A 32 2.12 13.63 -7.97
CA GLN A 32 2.99 14.79 -8.18
C GLN A 32 3.82 14.65 -9.47
N LEU A 33 4.06 13.42 -9.92
CA LEU A 33 4.73 13.11 -11.19
C LEU A 33 3.79 13.09 -12.40
N GLY A 34 2.47 13.26 -12.19
CA GLY A 34 1.47 13.19 -13.26
C GLY A 34 1.09 11.76 -13.69
N GLU A 35 1.51 10.74 -12.94
CA GLU A 35 1.36 9.33 -13.29
C GLU A 35 0.21 8.62 -12.54
N VAL A 36 -0.54 9.33 -11.68
CA VAL A 36 -1.61 8.75 -10.84
C VAL A 36 -2.64 7.90 -11.60
N ALA A 37 -2.94 8.24 -12.86
CA ALA A 37 -3.87 7.48 -13.68
C ALA A 37 -3.36 6.05 -13.96
N ALA A 38 -2.05 5.87 -14.08
CA ALA A 38 -1.43 4.56 -14.25
C ALA A 38 -1.48 3.73 -12.96
N PHE A 39 -1.67 4.34 -11.78
CA PHE A 39 -1.63 3.67 -10.47
C PHE A 39 -3.01 3.56 -9.80
N GLY A 40 -4.08 3.48 -10.59
CA GLY A 40 -5.45 3.28 -10.09
C GLY A 40 -6.21 4.57 -9.72
N GLY A 41 -5.66 5.73 -10.05
CA GLY A 41 -6.31 7.02 -9.80
C GLY A 41 -6.23 7.48 -8.35
N SER A 42 -6.90 8.58 -8.02
CA SER A 42 -6.86 9.17 -6.67
C SER A 42 -7.79 8.47 -5.66
N ASN A 43 -8.71 7.62 -6.13
CA ASN A 43 -9.61 6.89 -5.25
C ASN A 43 -8.94 5.61 -4.72
N ILE A 44 -8.63 5.60 -3.41
CA ILE A 44 -7.98 4.48 -2.74
C ILE A 44 -8.94 3.40 -2.22
N GLU A 45 -10.26 3.65 -2.21
CA GLU A 45 -11.24 2.74 -1.62
C GLU A 45 -11.21 1.32 -2.22
N PRO A 46 -11.07 1.14 -3.55
CA PRO A 46 -10.95 -0.20 -4.14
C PRO A 46 -9.71 -0.94 -3.63
N SER A 47 -8.62 -0.23 -3.38
CA SER A 47 -7.37 -0.81 -2.87
C SER A 47 -7.49 -1.23 -1.41
N VAL A 48 -8.13 -0.39 -0.58
CA VAL A 48 -8.43 -0.74 0.83
C VAL A 48 -9.30 -1.98 0.89
N ARG A 49 -10.38 -2.01 0.10
CA ARG A 49 -11.29 -3.16 0.06
C ARG A 49 -10.56 -4.44 -0.36
N SER A 50 -9.77 -4.37 -1.44
CA SER A 50 -8.96 -5.49 -1.92
C SER A 50 -8.00 -6.03 -0.86
N CYS A 51 -7.35 -5.15 -0.10
CA CYS A 51 -6.45 -5.57 0.98
C CYS A 51 -7.19 -6.31 2.10
N PHE A 52 -8.38 -5.84 2.47
CA PHE A 52 -9.19 -6.47 3.53
C PHE A 52 -9.81 -7.79 3.06
N GLU A 53 -10.32 -7.86 1.83
CA GLU A 53 -10.79 -9.09 1.21
C GLU A 53 -9.69 -10.18 1.19
N LYS A 54 -8.44 -9.79 0.91
CA LYS A 54 -7.29 -10.70 0.93
C LYS A 54 -6.92 -11.16 2.34
N ALA A 55 -7.12 -10.32 3.35
CA ALA A 55 -6.82 -10.65 4.75
C ALA A 55 -7.81 -11.65 5.38
N GLY A 56 -9.00 -11.78 4.79
CA GLY A 56 -10.04 -12.72 5.19
C GLY A 56 -11.43 -12.08 5.20
N LYS A 57 -12.47 -12.90 4.97
CA LYS A 57 -13.86 -12.45 5.06
C LYS A 57 -14.15 -11.89 6.46
N ASP A 58 -14.87 -10.79 6.51
CA ASP A 58 -15.36 -10.12 7.74
C ASP A 58 -14.28 -9.59 8.69
N LYS A 59 -13.03 -9.45 8.23
CA LYS A 59 -12.00 -8.77 9.03
C LYS A 59 -12.29 -7.27 9.12
N THR A 60 -12.31 -6.75 10.34
CA THR A 60 -12.40 -5.30 10.63
C THR A 60 -11.03 -4.65 10.82
N THR A 61 -10.00 -5.47 11.09
CA THR A 61 -8.61 -5.05 11.23
C THR A 61 -7.64 -6.03 10.58
N ILE A 62 -6.47 -5.53 10.19
CA ILE A 62 -5.36 -6.31 9.66
C ILE A 62 -4.08 -6.12 10.47
N GLU A 63 -3.22 -7.13 10.44
CA GLU A 63 -1.83 -7.07 10.93
C GLU A 63 -0.85 -6.90 9.76
N ALA A 64 0.40 -6.57 10.07
CA ALA A 64 1.45 -6.33 9.08
C ALA A 64 1.61 -7.48 8.06
N ILE A 65 1.47 -8.73 8.49
CA ILE A 65 1.58 -9.89 7.60
C ILE A 65 0.50 -9.90 6.51
N HIS A 66 -0.73 -9.50 6.84
CA HIS A 66 -1.82 -9.43 5.88
C HIS A 66 -1.55 -8.35 4.83
N PHE A 67 -1.08 -7.18 5.28
CA PHE A 67 -0.68 -6.09 4.38
C PHE A 67 0.50 -6.49 3.49
N LEU A 68 1.52 -7.17 4.03
CA LEU A 68 2.66 -7.65 3.25
C LEU A 68 2.24 -8.68 2.19
N ASN A 69 1.37 -9.62 2.55
CA ASN A 69 0.84 -10.62 1.62
C ASN A 69 0.02 -9.98 0.50
N TRP A 70 -0.71 -8.88 0.79
CA TRP A 70 -1.39 -8.10 -0.23
C TRP A 70 -0.40 -7.32 -1.11
N LEU A 71 0.60 -6.67 -0.52
CA LEU A 71 1.62 -5.91 -1.25
C LEU A 71 2.46 -6.78 -2.20
N GLN A 72 2.71 -8.05 -1.84
CA GLN A 72 3.37 -9.04 -2.69
C GLN A 72 2.60 -9.36 -3.98
N GLN A 73 1.31 -9.06 -4.05
CA GLN A 73 0.52 -9.18 -5.28
C GLN A 73 0.68 -7.95 -6.20
N GLU A 74 1.58 -7.03 -5.85
CA GLU A 74 1.84 -5.79 -6.60
C GLU A 74 0.55 -5.04 -6.96
N PRO A 75 -0.28 -4.66 -5.96
CA PRO A 75 -1.54 -3.99 -6.24
C PRO A 75 -1.26 -2.66 -6.96
N GLN A 76 -2.12 -2.30 -7.92
CA GLN A 76 -1.88 -1.19 -8.84
C GLN A 76 -1.57 0.15 -8.14
N SER A 77 -2.17 0.40 -6.98
CA SER A 77 -1.94 1.61 -6.17
C SER A 77 -0.56 1.67 -5.49
N MET A 78 0.15 0.55 -5.42
CA MET A 78 1.43 0.43 -4.71
C MET A 78 2.55 -0.18 -5.56
N VAL A 79 2.29 -0.67 -6.78
CA VAL A 79 3.30 -1.31 -7.64
C VAL A 79 4.46 -0.38 -8.02
N TRP A 80 4.25 0.94 -7.98
CA TRP A 80 5.31 1.94 -8.17
C TRP A 80 6.43 1.82 -7.12
N LEU A 81 6.12 1.41 -5.89
CA LEU A 81 7.08 1.36 -4.80
C LEU A 81 8.10 0.20 -4.99
N PRO A 82 7.69 -1.06 -5.27
CA PRO A 82 8.61 -2.09 -5.72
C PRO A 82 9.38 -1.74 -6.99
N VAL A 83 8.74 -1.10 -7.98
CA VAL A 83 9.41 -0.65 -9.21
C VAL A 83 10.53 0.33 -8.90
N LEU A 84 10.26 1.35 -8.07
CA LEU A 84 11.27 2.33 -7.64
C LEU A 84 12.44 1.66 -6.93
N HIS A 85 12.17 0.71 -6.03
CA HIS A 85 13.23 -0.03 -5.34
C HIS A 85 14.09 -0.84 -6.32
N ARG A 86 13.48 -1.49 -7.32
CA ARG A 86 14.21 -2.23 -8.36
C ARG A 86 15.07 -1.29 -9.22
N LEU A 87 14.54 -0.13 -9.60
CA LEU A 87 15.29 0.88 -10.37
C LEU A 87 16.49 1.41 -9.57
N SER A 88 16.29 1.81 -8.32
CA SER A 88 17.36 2.29 -7.45
C SER A 88 18.46 1.24 -7.22
N ALA A 89 18.08 -0.02 -7.01
CA ALA A 89 19.03 -1.13 -6.88
C ALA A 89 19.84 -1.36 -8.17
N ALA A 90 19.19 -1.25 -9.34
CA ALA A 90 19.85 -1.40 -10.64
C ALA A 90 20.82 -0.23 -10.94
N GLU A 91 20.52 0.98 -10.46
CA GLU A 91 21.42 2.14 -10.57
C GLU A 91 22.69 1.99 -9.73
N THR A 92 22.57 1.37 -8.55
CA THR A 92 23.68 1.18 -7.60
C THR A 92 24.57 -0.02 -7.96
N ALA A 93 24.11 -0.90 -8.84
CA ALA A 93 24.87 -2.05 -9.33
C ALA A 93 25.86 -1.71 -10.47
N LYS A 94 25.97 -0.44 -10.84
CA LYS A 94 26.98 0.09 -11.77
C LYS A 94 28.20 0.59 -11.02
#